data_AF-A0A447UIS5-F1
#
_entry.id   AF-A0A447UIS5-F1
#
_cell.length_a   1.000
_cell.length_b   1.000
_cell.length_c   1.000
_cell.angle_alpha   90.00
_cell.angle_beta   90.00
_cell.angle_gamma   90.00
#
_symmetry.space_group_name_H-M   'P 1'
#
loop_
_entity.id
_entity.type
_entity.pdbx_description
1 polymer ?
#
loop_
_entity_poly.entity_id
_entity_poly.type
_entity_poly.pdbx_seq_one_letter_code
_entity_poly.pdbx_strand_id
1 'polypeptide(L)'
;MKSLRLILCAMPLVLSGCSTLSSVNWSAANPWNWFGSSTEVTEQGVGALTASTPLDEKAITDALDGDYRLRSGMKTQNGNVVRFFEVMKEDKVALVINGDQGTISRIDVLDSDIPSQAGVEIGTPFSDLYSKAFGNCQKATGDDSASVRV
;
A
#
# COMPACT_ATOMS: atom_id res chain seq x y z
N MET A 1 28.74 -16.02 -52.81
CA MET A 1 28.09 -16.93 -51.84
C MET A 1 28.66 -16.73 -50.43
N LYS A 2 28.16 -15.78 -49.63
CA LYS A 2 28.49 -15.68 -48.19
C LYS A 2 27.60 -14.77 -47.34
N SER A 3 26.54 -14.16 -47.89
CA SER A 3 25.60 -13.31 -47.12
C SER A 3 24.22 -13.97 -46.91
N LEU A 4 23.89 -15.04 -47.64
CA LEU A 4 22.54 -15.62 -47.66
C LEU A 4 22.26 -16.66 -46.55
N ARG A 5 23.21 -16.89 -45.62
CA ARG A 5 23.05 -17.87 -44.53
C ARG A 5 22.75 -17.23 -43.17
N LEU A 6 22.90 -15.92 -43.02
CA LEU A 6 22.68 -15.22 -41.75
C LEU A 6 21.25 -14.69 -41.57
N ILE A 7 20.46 -14.64 -42.64
CA ILE A 7 19.08 -14.11 -42.59
C ILE A 7 18.07 -15.22 -42.22
N LEU A 8 18.41 -16.50 -42.40
CA LEU A 8 17.47 -17.61 -42.20
C LEU A 8 17.35 -18.11 -40.75
N CYS A 9 18.10 -17.54 -39.80
CA CYS A 9 18.00 -17.90 -38.37
C CYS A 9 17.20 -16.88 -37.53
N ALA A 10 16.77 -15.75 -38.12
CA ALA A 10 16.03 -14.71 -37.40
C ALA A 10 14.51 -14.82 -37.55
N MET A 11 14.00 -15.81 -38.29
CA MET A 11 12.58 -15.92 -38.65
C MET A 11 11.72 -16.94 -37.86
N PRO A 12 12.18 -17.67 -36.82
CA PRO A 12 11.26 -18.40 -35.94
C PRO A 12 10.89 -17.65 -34.65
N LEU A 13 11.61 -16.59 -34.26
CA LEU A 13 11.42 -15.92 -32.95
C LEU A 13 10.22 -14.95 -32.90
N VAL A 14 9.49 -14.78 -33.99
CA VAL A 14 8.31 -13.88 -34.05
C VAL A 14 6.98 -14.64 -34.00
N LEU A 15 6.99 -15.98 -33.98
CA LEU A 15 5.78 -16.79 -34.14
C LEU A 15 5.42 -17.73 -32.98
N SER A 16 5.98 -17.53 -31.79
CA SER A 16 5.54 -18.28 -30.61
C SER A 16 5.74 -17.49 -29.32
N GLY A 17 4.65 -17.08 -28.67
CA GLY A 17 4.69 -16.86 -27.22
C GLY A 17 3.92 -15.69 -26.60
N CYS A 18 2.89 -15.13 -27.22
CA CYS A 18 1.98 -14.18 -26.52
C CYS A 18 0.66 -14.84 -26.08
N SER A 19 0.69 -16.09 -25.61
CA SER A 19 -0.55 -16.81 -25.23
C SER A 19 -0.51 -17.45 -23.84
N THR A 20 0.52 -17.24 -23.03
CA THR A 20 0.62 -17.85 -21.68
C THR A 20 1.14 -16.92 -20.58
N LEU A 21 1.22 -15.61 -20.81
CA LEU A 21 1.59 -14.63 -19.77
C LEU A 21 0.37 -14.04 -19.05
N SER A 22 -0.78 -14.71 -19.08
CA SER A 22 -2.02 -14.23 -18.44
C SER A 22 -2.08 -14.48 -16.92
N SER A 23 -1.02 -15.00 -16.28
CA SER A 23 -0.97 -15.17 -14.82
C SER A 23 0.32 -14.69 -14.16
N VAL A 24 1.19 -13.99 -14.87
CA VAL A 24 2.34 -13.34 -14.23
C VAL A 24 1.86 -12.07 -13.55
N ASN A 25 1.84 -12.10 -12.23
CA ASN A 25 1.65 -10.91 -11.40
C ASN A 25 2.83 -9.97 -11.68
N TRP A 26 2.62 -8.99 -12.56
CA TRP A 26 3.66 -8.01 -12.97
C TRP A 26 4.17 -7.19 -11.78
N SER A 27 3.45 -7.14 -10.67
CA SER A 27 3.93 -6.58 -9.40
C SER A 27 5.13 -7.35 -8.86
N ALA A 28 5.23 -8.67 -9.06
CA ALA A 28 6.38 -9.48 -8.62
C ALA A 28 7.57 -9.43 -9.62
N ALA A 29 7.35 -8.93 -10.84
CA ALA A 29 8.38 -8.87 -11.88
C ALA A 29 9.08 -7.49 -11.95
N ASN A 30 8.63 -6.50 -11.16
CA ASN A 30 9.29 -5.22 -11.06
C ASN A 30 10.54 -5.36 -10.18
N PRO A 31 11.76 -5.08 -10.70
CA PRO A 31 13.00 -5.22 -9.93
C PRO A 31 13.01 -4.41 -8.64
N TRP A 32 12.20 -3.34 -8.58
CA TRP A 32 12.02 -2.47 -7.43
C TRP A 32 11.30 -3.14 -6.25
N ASN A 33 10.46 -4.15 -6.49
CA ASN A 33 9.75 -4.89 -5.44
C ASN A 33 10.61 -6.01 -4.81
N TRP A 34 11.80 -6.28 -5.36
CA TRP A 34 12.72 -7.30 -4.85
C TRP A 34 13.82 -6.74 -3.93
N PHE A 35 14.06 -5.43 -3.99
CA PHE A 35 14.84 -4.74 -2.97
C PHE A 35 13.89 -4.47 -1.81
N GLY A 36 13.85 -5.40 -0.86
CA GLY A 36 12.97 -5.35 0.32
C GLY A 36 12.98 -3.97 0.95
N SER A 37 11.96 -3.19 0.63
CA SER A 37 11.68 -1.93 1.29
C SER A 37 11.04 -2.29 2.62
N SER A 38 11.64 -1.83 3.71
CA SER A 38 10.89 -1.66 4.97
C SER A 38 9.55 -1.04 4.64
N THR A 39 8.46 -1.61 5.18
CA THR A 39 7.14 -1.00 5.05
C THR A 39 7.21 0.35 5.73
N GLU A 40 7.13 1.42 4.94
CA GLU A 40 7.24 2.80 5.40
C GLU A 40 6.05 3.62 4.89
N VAL A 41 5.70 4.66 5.64
CA VAL A 41 4.71 5.65 5.21
C VAL A 41 5.37 6.67 4.29
N THR A 42 4.89 6.73 3.05
CA THR A 42 5.34 7.66 2.00
C THR A 42 4.18 8.56 1.57
N GLU A 43 4.46 9.57 0.75
CA GLU A 43 3.41 10.41 0.15
C GLU A 43 2.44 9.61 -0.73
N GLN A 44 2.89 8.50 -1.31
CA GLN A 44 2.12 7.66 -2.23
C GLN A 44 1.30 6.59 -1.50
N GLY A 45 1.61 6.29 -0.24
CA GLY A 45 0.93 5.29 0.57
C GLY A 45 1.87 4.57 1.56
N VAL A 46 1.54 3.32 1.90
CA VAL A 46 2.26 2.53 2.91
C VAL A 46 2.82 1.27 2.26
N GLY A 47 4.14 1.19 2.11
CA GLY A 47 4.77 0.12 1.32
C GLY A 47 4.22 0.10 -0.11
N ALA A 48 3.65 -1.05 -0.54
CA ALA A 48 3.02 -1.19 -1.86
C ALA A 48 1.52 -0.80 -1.90
N LEU A 49 0.91 -0.47 -0.75
CA LEU A 49 -0.48 -0.01 -0.70
C LEU A 49 -0.56 1.45 -1.16
N THR A 50 -1.33 1.72 -2.20
CA THR A 50 -1.52 3.07 -2.77
C THR A 50 -3.00 3.38 -2.97
N ALA A 51 -3.33 4.62 -3.33
CA ALA A 51 -4.68 5.03 -3.69
C ALA A 51 -5.27 4.25 -4.90
N SER A 52 -4.42 3.61 -5.71
CA SER A 52 -4.86 2.80 -6.86
C SER A 52 -5.17 1.36 -6.50
N THR A 53 -4.76 0.91 -5.30
CA THR A 53 -5.00 -0.46 -4.84
C THR A 53 -6.50 -0.66 -4.63
N PRO A 54 -7.10 -1.69 -5.25
CA PRO A 54 -8.48 -2.03 -4.99
C PRO A 54 -8.68 -2.42 -3.52
N LEU A 55 -9.81 -2.03 -2.94
CA LEU A 55 -10.14 -2.35 -1.56
C LEU A 55 -10.71 -3.78 -1.45
N ASP A 56 -9.87 -4.77 -1.72
CA ASP A 56 -10.18 -6.19 -1.60
C ASP A 56 -9.07 -6.93 -0.84
N GLU A 57 -9.45 -8.01 -0.16
CA GLU A 57 -8.57 -8.77 0.72
C GLU A 57 -7.34 -9.32 -0.03
N LYS A 58 -7.53 -9.77 -1.28
CA LYS A 58 -6.45 -10.35 -2.07
C LYS A 58 -5.45 -9.28 -2.49
N ALA A 59 -5.90 -8.14 -3.02
CA ALA A 59 -5.02 -7.05 -3.42
C ALA A 59 -4.25 -6.47 -2.24
N ILE A 60 -4.90 -6.36 -1.07
CA ILE A 60 -4.25 -5.88 0.15
C ILE A 60 -3.21 -6.90 0.64
N THR A 61 -3.54 -8.18 0.67
CA THR A 61 -2.61 -9.25 1.08
C THR A 61 -1.43 -9.36 0.12
N ASP A 62 -1.67 -9.29 -1.19
CA ASP A 62 -0.60 -9.34 -2.19
C ASP A 62 0.34 -8.12 -2.11
N ALA A 63 -0.14 -6.99 -1.56
CA ALA A 63 0.65 -5.77 -1.38
C ALA A 63 1.37 -5.69 -0.02
N LEU A 64 0.90 -6.42 0.99
CA LEU A 64 1.52 -6.52 2.30
C LEU A 64 2.48 -7.71 2.31
N ASP A 65 3.78 -7.46 2.38
CA ASP A 65 4.76 -8.53 2.55
C ASP A 65 4.75 -9.00 4.01
N GLY A 66 4.25 -10.21 4.27
CA GLY A 66 4.27 -10.84 5.60
C GLY A 66 3.00 -11.58 6.03
N ASP A 67 3.09 -12.25 7.19
CA ASP A 67 2.00 -13.04 7.78
C ASP A 67 1.00 -12.15 8.53
N TYR A 68 0.36 -11.21 7.82
CA TYR A 68 -0.71 -10.39 8.37
C TYR A 68 -2.05 -11.11 8.26
N ARG A 69 -2.89 -10.95 9.29
CA ARG A 69 -4.26 -11.47 9.27
C ARG A 69 -5.23 -10.32 9.05
N LEU A 70 -6.06 -10.40 8.02
CA LEU A 70 -7.04 -9.36 7.72
C LEU A 70 -8.38 -9.61 8.42
N ARG A 71 -9.05 -8.53 8.83
CA ARG A 71 -10.44 -8.53 9.26
C ARG A 71 -11.18 -7.45 8.48
N SER A 72 -12.28 -7.80 7.82
CA SER A 72 -13.12 -6.83 7.13
C SER A 72 -14.20 -6.27 8.05
N GLY A 73 -14.51 -4.98 7.89
CA GLY A 73 -15.64 -4.33 8.54
C GLY A 73 -16.38 -3.38 7.60
N MET A 74 -17.55 -2.93 8.04
CA MET A 74 -18.31 -1.86 7.38
C MET A 74 -18.67 -0.80 8.40
N LYS A 75 -18.57 0.47 8.01
CA LYS A 75 -18.97 1.62 8.84
C LYS A 75 -19.69 2.67 8.02
N THR A 76 -20.37 3.59 8.70
CA THR A 76 -21.03 4.72 8.03
C THR A 76 -20.09 5.90 7.98
N GLN A 77 -19.82 6.42 6.79
CA GLN A 77 -19.05 7.65 6.57
C GLN A 77 -19.83 8.57 5.65
N ASN A 78 -20.06 9.82 6.07
CA ASN A 78 -20.82 10.82 5.32
C ASN A 78 -22.21 10.33 4.85
N GLY A 79 -22.86 9.48 5.65
CA GLY A 79 -24.17 8.90 5.33
C GLY A 79 -24.12 7.66 4.42
N ASN A 80 -22.96 7.28 3.90
CA ASN A 80 -22.77 6.08 3.09
C ASN A 80 -22.16 4.95 3.90
N VAL A 81 -22.50 3.70 3.57
CA VAL A 81 -21.83 2.52 4.13
C VAL A 81 -20.54 2.27 3.34
N VAL A 82 -19.40 2.37 4.02
CA VAL A 82 -18.07 2.13 3.47
C VAL A 82 -17.46 0.88 4.09
N ARG A 83 -16.68 0.14 3.29
CA ARG A 83 -15.92 -1.03 3.76
C ARG A 83 -14.54 -0.58 4.22
N PHE A 84 -13.99 -1.28 5.20
CA PHE A 84 -12.61 -1.12 5.64
C PHE A 84 -12.01 -2.49 6.01
N PHE A 85 -10.68 -2.54 6.09
CA PHE A 85 -9.94 -3.71 6.55
C PHE A 85 -9.03 -3.32 7.71
N GLU A 86 -9.06 -4.10 8.78
CA GLU A 86 -8.04 -4.09 9.82
C GLU A 86 -7.00 -5.15 9.49
N VAL A 87 -5.75 -4.73 9.44
CA VAL A 87 -4.61 -5.61 9.28
C VAL A 87 -4.08 -5.91 10.68
N MET A 88 -4.10 -7.18 11.04
CA MET A 88 -3.67 -7.65 12.36
C MET A 88 -2.25 -8.19 12.27
N LYS A 89 -1.38 -7.72 13.18
CA LYS A 89 -0.10 -8.31 13.50
C LYS A 89 -0.25 -8.98 14.85
N GLU A 90 -0.15 -10.30 14.89
CA GLU A 90 -0.51 -11.11 16.06
C GLU A 90 -1.97 -10.83 16.51
N ASP A 91 -2.13 -10.23 17.70
CA ASP A 91 -3.41 -9.88 18.31
C ASP A 91 -3.71 -8.37 18.29
N LYS A 92 -2.85 -7.55 17.65
CA LYS A 92 -2.99 -6.09 17.60
C LYS A 92 -3.32 -5.62 16.19
N VAL A 93 -4.10 -4.54 16.11
CA VAL A 93 -4.36 -3.84 14.84
C VAL A 93 -3.09 -3.06 14.49
N ALA A 94 -2.48 -3.41 13.36
CA ALA A 94 -1.28 -2.75 12.83
C ALA A 94 -1.65 -1.64 11.83
N LEU A 95 -2.65 -1.88 10.99
CA LEU A 95 -3.13 -0.91 10.00
C LEU A 95 -4.66 -0.94 9.93
N VAL A 96 -5.28 0.20 9.67
CA VAL A 96 -6.70 0.29 9.28
C VAL A 96 -6.78 0.91 7.89
N ILE A 97 -7.21 0.12 6.92
CA ILE A 97 -7.31 0.48 5.51
C ILE A 97 -8.76 0.82 5.21
N ASN A 98 -9.05 2.11 5.05
CA ASN A 98 -10.34 2.62 4.65
C ASN A 98 -10.35 2.77 3.12
N GLY A 99 -11.48 2.46 2.50
CA GLY A 99 -11.68 2.72 1.08
C GLY A 99 -12.88 3.59 0.81
N ASP A 100 -12.84 4.21 -0.36
CA ASP A 100 -13.94 4.97 -0.95
C ASP A 100 -14.03 4.57 -2.43
N GLN A 101 -15.25 4.44 -2.94
CA GLN A 101 -15.53 4.04 -4.33
C GLN A 101 -14.80 2.77 -4.82
N GLY A 102 -14.42 1.86 -3.91
CA GLY A 102 -13.82 0.57 -4.24
C GLY A 102 -12.29 0.53 -4.25
N THR A 103 -11.61 1.63 -3.98
CA THR A 103 -10.15 1.71 -3.84
C THR A 103 -9.77 2.22 -2.45
N ILE A 104 -8.50 2.05 -2.07
CA ILE A 104 -7.98 2.62 -0.82
C ILE A 104 -8.06 4.15 -0.87
N SER A 105 -8.59 4.76 0.20
CA SER A 105 -8.71 6.21 0.34
C SER A 105 -7.95 6.75 1.54
N ARG A 106 -7.74 5.94 2.58
CA ARG A 106 -6.96 6.31 3.77
C ARG A 106 -6.41 5.09 4.47
N ILE A 107 -5.14 5.15 4.87
CA ILE A 107 -4.49 4.13 5.70
C ILE A 107 -4.13 4.78 7.03
N ASP A 108 -4.69 4.27 8.12
CA ASP A 108 -4.30 4.65 9.47
C ASP A 108 -3.27 3.61 9.96
N VAL A 109 -2.06 4.05 10.33
CA VAL A 109 -0.95 3.18 10.76
C VAL A 109 -0.84 3.21 12.28
N LEU A 110 -0.89 2.03 12.90
CA LEU A 110 -0.84 1.84 14.35
C LEU A 110 0.36 1.00 14.81
N ASP A 111 1.08 0.36 13.89
CA ASP A 111 2.32 -0.36 14.16
C ASP A 111 3.49 0.60 14.29
N SER A 112 4.16 0.60 15.45
CA SER A 112 5.35 1.42 15.70
C SER A 112 6.55 0.99 14.85
N ASP A 113 6.54 -0.23 14.33
CA ASP A 113 7.62 -0.76 13.48
C ASP A 113 7.54 -0.21 12.03
N ILE A 114 6.51 0.58 11.70
CA ILE A 114 6.30 1.21 10.38
C ILE A 114 6.55 2.72 10.53
N PRO A 115 7.79 3.21 10.32
CA PRO A 115 8.07 4.63 10.38
C PRO A 115 7.58 5.35 9.11
N SER A 116 7.48 6.68 9.19
CA SER A 116 7.36 7.50 7.99
C SER A 116 8.71 7.71 7.34
N GLN A 117 8.71 7.95 6.02
CA GLN A 117 9.91 8.33 5.26
C GLN A 117 10.59 9.59 5.80
N ALA A 118 9.83 10.45 6.50
CA ALA A 118 10.35 11.65 7.18
C ALA A 118 11.05 11.35 8.52
N GLY A 119 11.12 10.08 8.94
CA GLY A 119 11.73 9.65 10.20
C GLY A 119 10.85 9.85 11.43
N VAL A 120 9.57 10.19 11.25
CA VAL A 120 8.59 10.27 12.34
C VAL A 120 7.95 8.90 12.54
N GLU A 121 7.85 8.47 13.79
CA GLU A 121 7.29 7.17 14.19
C GLU A 121 6.27 7.32 15.33
N ILE A 122 5.55 6.24 15.62
CA ILE A 122 4.60 6.25 16.74
C ILE A 122 5.37 6.40 18.05
N GLY A 123 5.10 7.49 18.76
CA GLY A 123 5.78 7.83 20.01
C GLY A 123 6.68 9.06 19.90
N THR A 124 6.95 9.57 18.69
CA THR A 124 7.69 10.84 18.52
C THR A 124 6.96 11.98 19.26
N PRO A 125 7.64 12.68 20.20
CA PRO A 125 7.04 13.80 20.92
C PRO A 125 6.61 14.93 19.99
N PHE A 126 5.47 15.55 20.27
CA PHE A 126 4.99 16.71 19.49
C PHE A 126 6.02 17.86 19.47
N SER A 127 6.70 18.09 20.60
CA SER A 127 7.73 19.13 20.75
C SER A 127 8.91 18.98 19.80
N ASP A 128 9.15 17.76 19.30
CA ASP A 128 10.28 17.46 18.43
C ASP A 128 9.96 17.82 16.97
N LEU A 129 8.67 17.95 16.64
CA LEU A 129 8.17 18.27 15.31
C LEU A 129 7.65 19.71 15.19
N TYR A 130 6.99 20.21 16.23
CA TYR A 130 6.30 21.50 16.20
C TYR A 130 6.51 22.30 17.49
N SER A 131 6.78 23.59 17.32
CA SER A 131 6.85 24.54 18.45
C SER A 131 5.47 24.97 18.97
N LYS A 132 4.42 24.81 18.16
CA LYS A 132 3.04 25.18 18.49
C LYS A 132 2.04 24.48 17.56
N ALA A 133 0.83 24.26 18.07
CA ALA A 133 -0.26 23.64 17.32
C ALA A 133 -0.96 24.60 16.34
N PHE A 134 -1.01 25.90 16.65
CA PHE A 134 -1.74 26.87 15.84
C PHE A 134 -1.17 26.98 14.42
N GLY A 135 -2.01 26.70 13.42
CA GLY A 135 -1.66 26.73 11.99
C GLY A 135 -1.08 25.42 11.44
N ASN A 136 -0.64 24.51 12.30
CA ASN A 136 -0.11 23.19 11.90
C ASN A 136 -1.10 22.06 12.19
N CYS A 137 -1.98 22.23 13.18
CA CYS A 137 -2.80 21.14 13.70
C CYS A 137 -4.27 21.50 13.74
N GLN A 138 -5.11 20.47 13.59
CA GLN A 138 -6.56 20.52 13.72
C GLN A 138 -7.08 19.37 14.58
N LYS A 139 -8.25 19.56 15.18
CA LYS A 139 -8.91 18.47 15.92
C LYS A 139 -9.31 17.37 14.95
N ALA A 140 -8.96 16.12 15.28
CA ALA A 140 -9.36 14.97 14.48
C ALA A 140 -10.88 14.74 14.56
N THR A 141 -11.41 13.97 13.62
CA THR A 141 -12.85 13.72 13.48
C THR A 141 -13.14 12.21 13.42
N GLY A 142 -14.41 11.84 13.60
CA GLY A 142 -14.83 10.44 13.57
C GLY A 142 -14.30 9.65 14.77
N ASP A 143 -13.81 8.44 14.49
CA ASP A 143 -13.32 7.48 15.49
C ASP A 143 -12.18 8.06 16.35
N ASP A 144 -11.42 9.01 15.83
CA ASP A 144 -10.28 9.67 16.51
C ASP A 144 -10.63 11.05 17.08
N SER A 145 -11.90 11.37 17.32
CA SER A 145 -12.34 12.74 17.68
C SER A 145 -11.74 13.32 18.99
N ALA A 146 -11.12 12.49 19.82
CA ALA A 146 -10.37 12.93 21.01
C ALA A 146 -8.94 13.40 20.69
N SER A 147 -8.44 13.11 19.49
CA SER A 147 -7.06 13.34 19.07
C SER A 147 -6.88 14.66 18.30
N VAL A 148 -5.61 15.06 18.15
CA VAL A 148 -5.18 16.17 17.29
C VAL A 148 -4.41 15.60 16.11
N ARG A 149 -4.71 16.07 14.90
CA ARG A 149 -4.02 15.69 13.65
C ARG A 149 -3.29 16.89 13.07
N VAL A 150 -2.13 16.64 12.49
CA VAL A 150 -1.36 17.59 11.68
C VAL A 150 -1.79 17.48 10.22
#